data_AF-A0AA42NLF3-F1
#
_entry.id   AF-A0AA42NLF3-F1
#
_cell.length_a   1.000
_cell.length_b   1.000
_cell.length_c   1.000
_cell.angle_alpha   90.00
_cell.angle_beta   90.00
_cell.angle_gamma   90.00
#
_symmetry.space_group_name_H-M   'P 1'
#
loop_
_entity.id
_entity.type
_entity.pdbx_description
1 polymer ?
#
loop_
_entity_poly.entity_id
_entity_poly.type
_entity_poly.pdbx_seq_one_letter_code
_entity_poly.pdbx_strand_id
1 'polypeptide(L)'
;MSQMYVIGEDALSCALGTRLVTALMGWSLAQPAVNTKGGTYLIKAMPRYTGLAHIHPVLCLMDTDRGCAVELRQKWLPATAPSNFLLRLAVTESESWMMADREALAAFFDVAVRLIPDNPDEEADAKRTVLNLARRSRHRRIRQEVVSPLDASKPGTGYNVHLCEFINLHWHPQQAAQCSPSLARAIQRLTELKDATL
;
A
#
# COMPACT_ATOMS: atom_id res chain seq x y z
N MET A 1 6.67 13.60 -19.87
CA MET A 1 6.38 13.13 -18.51
C MET A 1 5.79 11.74 -18.62
N SER A 2 6.42 10.73 -18.01
CA SER A 2 5.93 9.36 -18.06
C SER A 2 4.69 9.18 -17.19
N GLN A 3 3.78 8.31 -17.64
CA GLN A 3 2.51 8.04 -16.96
C GLN A 3 2.41 6.57 -16.54
N MET A 4 1.67 6.28 -15.47
CA MET A 4 1.43 4.92 -14.99
C MET A 4 -0.02 4.74 -14.51
N TYR A 5 -0.61 3.58 -14.78
CA TYR A 5 -1.86 3.18 -14.14
C TYR A 5 -1.59 2.61 -12.75
N VAL A 6 -2.39 3.03 -11.75
CA VAL A 6 -2.37 2.43 -10.40
C VAL A 6 -3.72 1.78 -10.14
N ILE A 7 -3.69 0.49 -9.79
CA ILE A 7 -4.83 -0.32 -9.42
C ILE A 7 -4.56 -0.85 -8.03
N GLY A 8 -5.38 -0.46 -7.06
CA GLY A 8 -5.30 -0.95 -5.69
C GLY A 8 -6.46 -1.86 -5.36
N GLU A 9 -6.20 -2.86 -4.53
CA GLU A 9 -7.22 -3.68 -3.90
C GLU A 9 -8.29 -2.82 -3.19
N ASP A 10 -7.86 -1.80 -2.48
CA ASP A 10 -8.68 -0.93 -1.63
C ASP A 10 -8.20 0.54 -1.68
N ALA A 11 -8.68 1.37 -0.76
CA ALA A 11 -8.29 2.79 -0.72
C ALA A 11 -6.83 3.00 -0.29
N LEU A 12 -6.35 2.23 0.68
CA LEU A 12 -5.00 2.38 1.22
C LEU A 12 -3.94 1.95 0.21
N SER A 13 -4.13 0.79 -0.41
CA SER A 13 -3.28 0.33 -1.53
C SER A 13 -3.29 1.30 -2.71
N CYS A 14 -4.43 1.94 -3.04
CA CYS A 14 -4.46 3.00 -4.05
C CYS A 14 -3.60 4.21 -3.66
N ALA A 15 -3.68 4.66 -2.40
CA ALA A 15 -2.89 5.78 -1.90
C ALA A 15 -1.38 5.46 -1.92
N LEU A 16 -1.00 4.26 -1.45
CA LEU A 16 0.38 3.76 -1.46
C LEU A 16 0.93 3.73 -2.88
N GLY A 17 0.19 3.14 -3.82
CA GLY A 17 0.59 3.04 -5.22
C GLY A 17 0.74 4.42 -5.86
N THR A 18 -0.20 5.33 -5.58
CA THR A 18 -0.13 6.72 -6.06
C THR A 18 1.12 7.43 -5.53
N ARG A 19 1.42 7.27 -4.25
CA ARG A 19 2.60 7.88 -3.62
C ARG A 19 3.90 7.31 -4.16
N LEU A 20 3.97 6.01 -4.44
CA LEU A 20 5.10 5.37 -5.10
C LEU A 20 5.32 5.92 -6.52
N VAL A 21 4.27 6.07 -7.32
CA VAL A 21 4.40 6.62 -8.68
C VAL A 21 4.82 8.10 -8.65
N THR A 22 4.17 8.89 -7.79
CA THR A 22 4.37 10.35 -7.78
C THR A 22 5.64 10.77 -7.06
N ALA A 23 5.85 10.33 -5.81
CA ALA A 23 6.96 10.79 -4.98
C ALA A 23 8.27 10.02 -5.24
N LEU A 24 8.21 8.72 -5.53
CA LEU A 24 9.41 7.92 -5.82
C LEU A 24 9.80 7.99 -7.30
N MET A 25 8.86 7.78 -8.23
CA MET A 25 9.20 7.79 -9.66
C MET A 25 9.22 9.19 -10.26
N GLY A 26 8.48 10.16 -9.71
CA GLY A 26 8.30 11.48 -10.32
C GLY A 26 7.40 11.43 -11.55
N TRP A 27 6.58 10.38 -11.68
CA TRP A 27 5.67 10.16 -12.80
C TRP A 27 4.25 10.60 -12.42
N SER A 28 3.41 10.88 -13.41
CA SER A 28 2.00 11.18 -13.18
C SER A 28 1.14 9.93 -13.32
N LEU A 29 -0.03 9.90 -12.69
CA LEU A 29 -0.99 8.85 -12.97
C LEU A 29 -1.61 9.03 -14.37
N ALA A 30 -1.80 7.94 -15.10
CA ALA A 30 -2.52 7.96 -16.39
C ALA A 30 -4.03 8.26 -16.21
N GLN A 31 -4.57 7.96 -15.03
CA GLN A 31 -5.92 8.28 -14.56
C GLN A 31 -5.95 8.19 -13.03
N PRO A 32 -7.00 8.69 -12.34
CA PRO A 32 -7.16 8.44 -10.91
C PRO A 32 -7.04 6.94 -10.58
N ALA A 33 -6.35 6.63 -9.47
CA ALA A 33 -6.12 5.25 -9.04
C ALA A 33 -7.44 4.47 -8.92
N VAL A 34 -7.43 3.23 -9.40
CA VAL A 34 -8.63 2.38 -9.43
C VAL A 34 -8.69 1.53 -8.18
N ASN A 35 -9.64 1.85 -7.30
CA ASN A 35 -9.97 1.04 -6.13
C ASN A 35 -10.94 -0.08 -6.55
N THR A 36 -10.47 -1.33 -6.51
CA THR A 36 -11.27 -2.50 -6.93
C THR A 36 -12.25 -2.99 -5.87
N LYS A 37 -12.17 -2.47 -4.64
CA LYS A 37 -13.01 -2.84 -3.49
C LYS A 37 -12.87 -4.31 -3.09
N GLY A 38 -11.63 -4.80 -3.07
CA GLY A 38 -11.23 -6.13 -2.60
C GLY A 38 -10.44 -6.93 -3.63
N GLY A 39 -9.50 -7.75 -3.15
CA GLY A 39 -8.56 -8.50 -3.98
C GLY A 39 -9.24 -9.51 -4.91
N THR A 40 -10.37 -10.08 -4.51
CA THR A 40 -11.16 -10.98 -5.38
C THR A 40 -11.61 -10.30 -6.66
N TYR A 41 -12.04 -9.02 -6.59
CA TYR A 41 -12.44 -8.27 -7.78
C TYR A 41 -11.23 -7.89 -8.63
N LEU A 42 -10.11 -7.54 -8.01
CA LEU A 42 -8.86 -7.25 -8.71
C LEU A 42 -8.36 -8.45 -9.51
N ILE A 43 -8.31 -9.63 -8.88
CA ILE A 43 -7.89 -10.88 -9.54
C ILE A 43 -8.79 -11.20 -10.74
N LYS A 44 -10.12 -11.09 -10.59
CA LYS A 44 -11.06 -11.31 -11.71
C LYS A 44 -10.84 -10.32 -12.86
N ALA A 45 -10.44 -9.09 -12.55
CA ALA A 45 -10.18 -8.04 -13.53
C ALA A 45 -8.73 -8.02 -14.06
N MET A 46 -7.86 -8.93 -13.60
CA MET A 46 -6.44 -8.95 -13.97
C MET A 46 -6.19 -8.94 -15.49
N PRO A 47 -6.91 -9.73 -16.34
CA PRO A 47 -6.71 -9.70 -17.78
C PRO A 47 -6.97 -8.33 -18.42
N ARG A 48 -7.95 -7.59 -17.89
CA ARG A 48 -8.25 -6.22 -18.34
C ARG A 48 -7.07 -5.29 -18.01
N TYR A 49 -6.53 -5.37 -16.80
CA TYR A 49 -5.43 -4.49 -16.39
C TYR A 49 -4.11 -4.85 -17.06
N THR A 50 -3.84 -6.12 -17.34
CA THR A 50 -2.67 -6.50 -18.17
C THR A 50 -2.76 -5.90 -19.57
N GLY A 51 -3.96 -5.76 -20.15
CA GLY A 51 -4.14 -5.10 -21.44
C GLY A 51 -3.79 -3.61 -21.42
N LEU A 52 -3.92 -2.93 -20.28
CA LEU A 52 -3.52 -1.51 -20.15
C LEU A 52 -2.01 -1.31 -20.26
N ALA A 53 -1.22 -2.36 -19.97
CA ALA A 53 0.23 -2.32 -20.07
C ALA A 53 0.75 -2.10 -21.50
N HIS A 54 -0.11 -2.25 -22.52
CA HIS A 54 0.21 -1.87 -23.90
C HIS A 54 0.17 -0.37 -24.16
N ILE A 55 -0.43 0.42 -23.26
CA ILE A 55 -0.56 1.89 -23.39
C ILE A 55 0.44 2.59 -22.46
N HIS A 56 0.36 2.29 -21.16
CA HIS A 56 1.26 2.79 -20.14
C HIS A 56 1.58 1.68 -19.14
N PRO A 57 2.73 1.72 -18.45
CA PRO A 57 3.00 0.78 -17.37
C PRO A 57 1.89 0.73 -16.31
N VAL A 58 1.76 -0.42 -15.67
CA VAL A 58 0.66 -0.70 -14.72
C VAL A 58 1.23 -1.20 -13.41
N LEU A 59 0.82 -0.59 -12.30
CA LEU A 59 1.09 -1.05 -10.94
C LEU A 59 -0.21 -1.55 -10.32
N CYS A 60 -0.27 -2.85 -10.04
CA CYS A 60 -1.31 -3.47 -9.22
C CYS A 60 -0.76 -3.71 -7.81
N LEU A 61 -1.42 -3.15 -6.80
CA LEU A 61 -1.13 -3.38 -5.38
C LEU A 61 -2.24 -4.20 -4.72
N MET A 62 -1.85 -5.23 -3.98
CA MET A 62 -2.74 -6.14 -3.28
C MET A 62 -2.11 -6.61 -1.97
N ASP A 63 -2.95 -7.14 -1.09
CA ASP A 63 -2.51 -7.75 0.16
C ASP A 63 -2.23 -9.25 -0.05
N THR A 64 -1.39 -9.84 0.81
CA THR A 64 -1.19 -11.29 0.79
C THR A 64 -2.16 -12.05 1.67
N ASP A 65 -2.83 -11.39 2.62
CA ASP A 65 -3.71 -12.02 3.60
C ASP A 65 -3.03 -13.22 4.29
N ARG A 66 -1.75 -13.05 4.67
CA ARG A 66 -0.87 -14.08 5.28
C ARG A 66 -0.41 -15.18 4.32
N GLY A 67 -0.80 -15.15 3.05
CA GLY A 67 -0.31 -16.05 2.02
C GLY A 67 1.14 -15.77 1.60
N CYS A 68 1.78 -16.77 1.01
CA CYS A 68 3.13 -16.62 0.45
C CYS A 68 3.10 -15.70 -0.77
N ALA A 69 3.77 -14.54 -0.69
CA ALA A 69 3.78 -13.55 -1.77
C ALA A 69 4.27 -14.11 -3.12
N VAL A 70 5.21 -15.06 -3.10
CA VAL A 70 5.74 -15.69 -4.32
C VAL A 70 4.69 -16.56 -4.99
N GLU A 71 4.03 -17.43 -4.21
CA GLU A 71 2.98 -18.32 -4.71
C GLU A 71 1.75 -17.54 -5.19
N LEU A 72 1.32 -16.53 -4.43
CA LEU A 72 0.19 -15.67 -4.82
C LEU A 72 0.48 -14.90 -6.11
N ARG A 73 1.71 -14.35 -6.24
CA ARG A 73 2.11 -13.69 -7.48
C ARG A 73 2.12 -14.66 -8.66
N GLN A 74 2.66 -15.88 -8.51
CA GLN A 74 2.62 -16.90 -9.57
C GLN A 74 1.19 -17.30 -9.94
N LYS A 75 0.30 -17.38 -8.95
CA LYS A 75 -1.10 -17.74 -9.14
C LYS A 75 -1.91 -16.64 -9.84
N TRP A 76 -1.64 -15.36 -9.54
CA TRP A 76 -2.48 -14.25 -9.99
C TRP A 76 -1.92 -13.48 -11.19
N LEU A 77 -0.61 -13.49 -11.40
CA LEU A 77 0.01 -12.83 -12.54
C LEU A 77 -0.14 -13.71 -13.80
N PRO A 78 -0.80 -13.23 -14.87
CA PRO A 78 -0.89 -14.00 -16.11
C PRO A 78 0.50 -14.26 -16.70
N ALA A 79 0.73 -15.47 -17.22
CA ALA A 79 2.01 -15.83 -17.85
C ALA A 79 2.36 -14.94 -19.07
N THR A 80 1.35 -14.33 -19.69
CA THR A 80 1.46 -13.41 -20.82
C THR A 80 1.59 -11.94 -20.41
N ALA A 81 1.65 -11.65 -19.11
CA ALA A 81 1.73 -10.27 -18.63
C ALA A 81 2.99 -9.56 -19.18
N PRO A 82 2.86 -8.37 -19.79
CA PRO A 82 4.00 -7.59 -20.24
C PRO A 82 4.98 -7.23 -19.11
N SER A 83 6.25 -7.00 -19.44
CA SER A 83 7.30 -6.70 -18.45
C SER A 83 7.08 -5.39 -17.68
N ASN A 84 6.28 -4.48 -18.23
CA ASN A 84 5.85 -3.21 -17.65
C ASN A 84 4.51 -3.32 -16.88
N PHE A 85 4.00 -4.53 -16.67
CA PHE A 85 2.92 -4.82 -15.72
C PHE A 85 3.51 -5.34 -14.40
N LEU A 86 3.34 -4.59 -13.33
CA LEU A 86 3.89 -4.90 -12.01
C LEU A 86 2.77 -5.27 -11.04
N LEU A 87 2.66 -6.56 -10.70
CA LEU A 87 1.88 -7.01 -9.53
C LEU A 87 2.79 -7.02 -8.30
N ARG A 88 2.50 -6.19 -7.31
CA ARG A 88 3.24 -6.09 -6.05
C ARG A 88 2.30 -6.35 -4.87
N LEU A 89 2.80 -7.11 -3.90
CA LEU A 89 2.00 -7.59 -2.78
C LEU A 89 2.57 -7.03 -1.47
N ALA A 90 1.71 -6.41 -0.66
CA ALA A 90 2.03 -6.02 0.71
C ALA A 90 1.88 -7.23 1.63
N VAL A 91 2.85 -7.45 2.52
CA VAL A 91 2.87 -8.59 3.43
C VAL A 91 2.68 -8.05 4.84
N THR A 92 1.70 -8.47 5.63
CA THR A 92 0.54 -9.31 5.26
C THR A 92 -0.58 -8.52 4.58
N GLU A 93 -0.69 -7.23 4.92
CA GLU A 93 -1.72 -6.30 4.44
C GLU A 93 -1.09 -4.94 4.11
N SER A 94 -1.79 -4.07 3.39
CA SER A 94 -1.29 -2.74 2.99
C SER A 94 -0.90 -1.86 4.18
N GLU A 95 -1.51 -2.08 5.34
CA GLU A 95 -1.14 -1.44 6.60
C GLU A 95 0.32 -1.69 7.01
N SER A 96 0.91 -2.83 6.65
CA SER A 96 2.32 -3.12 6.91
C SER A 96 3.25 -2.08 6.25
N TRP A 97 3.02 -1.78 4.97
CA TRP A 97 3.78 -0.80 4.21
C TRP A 97 3.58 0.60 4.75
N MET A 98 2.34 0.93 5.14
CA MET A 98 2.03 2.20 5.79
C MET A 98 2.82 2.37 7.10
N MET A 99 2.82 1.36 7.96
CA MET A 99 3.52 1.39 9.25
C MET A 99 5.05 1.42 9.14
N ALA A 100 5.60 1.02 7.99
CA ALA A 100 7.03 0.92 7.82
C ALA A 100 7.76 2.29 7.83
N ASP A 101 7.07 3.40 7.57
CA ASP A 101 7.60 4.74 7.93
C ASP A 101 7.30 5.05 9.40
N ARG A 102 8.08 4.40 10.28
CA ARG A 102 7.79 4.32 11.72
C ARG A 102 7.78 5.68 12.40
N GLU A 103 8.77 6.51 12.10
CA GLU A 103 8.92 7.85 12.66
C GLU A 103 7.76 8.76 12.23
N ALA A 104 7.43 8.76 10.92
CA ALA A 104 6.34 9.57 10.41
C ALA A 104 4.98 9.11 10.97
N LEU A 105 4.74 7.80 11.05
CA LEU A 105 3.48 7.28 11.62
C LEU A 105 3.36 7.60 13.10
N ALA A 106 4.44 7.45 13.87
CA ALA A 106 4.46 7.77 15.29
C ALA A 106 4.13 9.25 15.52
N ALA A 107 4.70 10.15 14.71
CA ALA A 107 4.39 11.57 14.73
C ALA A 107 2.92 11.85 14.33
N PHE A 108 2.43 11.23 13.25
CA PHE A 108 1.07 11.45 12.75
C PHE A 108 -0.01 10.99 13.75
N PHE A 109 0.19 9.82 14.36
CA PHE A 109 -0.69 9.31 15.41
C PHE A 109 -0.39 9.93 16.78
N ASP A 110 0.67 10.71 16.96
CA ASP A 110 1.17 11.18 18.27
C ASP A 110 1.22 10.04 19.31
N VAL A 111 2.04 9.05 18.99
CA VAL A 111 2.38 7.89 19.82
C VAL A 111 3.90 7.75 19.91
N ALA A 112 4.40 7.03 20.92
CA ALA A 112 5.83 6.76 21.00
C ALA A 112 6.27 5.81 19.87
N VAL A 113 7.36 6.11 19.16
CA VAL A 113 7.91 5.31 18.05
C VAL A 113 8.12 3.84 18.44
N ARG A 114 8.53 3.57 19.68
CA ARG A 114 8.68 2.19 20.22
C ARG A 114 7.40 1.34 20.21
N LEU A 115 6.23 1.96 19.99
CA LEU A 115 4.98 1.23 19.83
C LEU A 115 4.77 0.76 18.39
N ILE A 116 5.46 1.35 17.42
CA ILE A 116 5.41 0.94 16.02
C ILE A 116 6.35 -0.26 15.83
N PRO A 117 5.86 -1.37 15.22
CA PRO A 117 6.68 -2.55 14.96
C PRO A 117 7.99 -2.23 14.24
N ASP A 118 9.07 -2.91 14.60
CA ASP A 118 10.34 -2.84 13.87
C ASP A 118 10.24 -3.53 12.50
N ASN A 119 9.47 -4.63 12.43
CA ASN A 119 9.23 -5.41 11.21
C ASN A 119 7.72 -5.49 10.89
N PRO A 120 7.10 -4.45 10.30
CA PRO A 120 5.68 -4.47 9.98
C PRO A 120 5.24 -5.62 9.06
N ASP A 121 6.16 -6.16 8.25
CA ASP A 121 5.88 -7.31 7.39
C ASP A 121 5.60 -8.61 8.16
N GLU A 122 6.08 -8.70 9.40
CA GLU A 122 5.91 -9.86 10.29
C GLU A 122 4.65 -9.74 11.17
N GLU A 123 3.94 -8.61 11.08
CA GLU A 123 2.69 -8.44 11.80
C GLU A 123 1.64 -9.41 11.26
N ALA A 124 1.17 -10.29 12.14
CA ALA A 124 0.16 -11.28 11.79
C ALA A 124 -1.13 -10.60 11.29
N ASP A 125 -1.50 -9.46 11.89
CA ASP A 125 -2.69 -8.69 11.56
C ASP A 125 -2.35 -7.20 11.62
N ALA A 126 -1.82 -6.68 10.52
CA ALA A 126 -1.30 -5.31 10.44
C ALA A 126 -2.41 -4.28 10.69
N LYS A 127 -3.62 -4.52 10.17
CA LYS A 127 -4.83 -3.74 10.42
C LYS A 127 -5.16 -3.67 11.90
N ARG A 128 -5.15 -4.80 12.62
CA ARG A 128 -5.36 -4.81 14.08
C ARG A 128 -4.31 -3.99 14.81
N THR A 129 -3.05 -4.06 14.38
CA THR A 129 -1.96 -3.26 14.95
C THR A 129 -2.19 -1.76 14.73
N VAL A 130 -2.59 -1.33 13.53
CA VAL A 130 -2.97 0.07 13.27
C VAL A 130 -4.11 0.54 14.18
N LEU A 131 -5.16 -0.27 14.35
CA LEU A 131 -6.26 0.07 15.25
C LEU A 131 -5.79 0.22 16.70
N ASN A 132 -4.89 -0.65 17.18
CA ASN A 132 -4.33 -0.56 18.53
C ASN A 132 -3.46 0.68 18.72
N LEU A 133 -2.68 1.07 17.71
CA LEU A 133 -1.90 2.30 17.69
C LEU A 133 -2.83 3.52 17.73
N ALA A 134 -3.84 3.55 16.86
CA ALA A 134 -4.81 4.63 16.79
C ALA A 134 -5.54 4.85 18.12
N ARG A 135 -5.89 3.78 18.85
CA ARG A 135 -6.50 3.87 20.20
C ARG A 135 -5.58 4.55 21.23
N ARG A 136 -4.27 4.39 21.09
CA ARG A 136 -3.25 4.97 21.97
C ARG A 136 -2.82 6.38 21.55
N SER A 137 -3.26 6.84 20.38
CA SER A 137 -3.00 8.18 19.88
C SER A 137 -3.38 9.24 20.91
N ARG A 138 -2.57 10.28 21.04
CA ARG A 138 -2.93 11.47 21.82
C ARG A 138 -3.88 12.40 21.07
N HIS A 139 -3.92 12.31 19.73
CA HIS A 139 -4.90 13.01 18.91
C HIS A 139 -6.29 12.40 19.08
N ARG A 140 -7.22 13.19 19.63
CA ARG A 140 -8.61 12.74 19.87
C ARG A 140 -9.29 12.28 18.58
N ARG A 141 -9.05 12.99 17.48
CA ARG A 141 -9.65 12.70 16.17
C ARG A 141 -9.26 11.31 15.67
N ILE A 142 -7.98 10.95 15.74
CA ILE A 142 -7.48 9.62 15.38
C ILE A 142 -8.16 8.54 16.24
N ARG A 143 -8.19 8.71 17.57
CA ARG A 143 -8.84 7.74 18.48
C ARG A 143 -10.31 7.48 18.16
N GLN A 144 -11.05 8.51 17.75
CA GLN A 144 -12.50 8.45 17.58
C GLN A 144 -12.95 8.09 16.17
N GLU A 145 -12.16 8.42 15.15
CA GLU A 145 -12.56 8.26 13.75
C GLU A 145 -11.91 7.05 13.08
N VAL A 146 -10.67 6.69 13.45
CA VAL A 146 -9.97 5.52 12.88
C VAL A 146 -10.52 4.21 13.44
N VAL A 147 -11.01 4.23 14.68
CA VAL A 147 -11.46 3.04 15.40
C VAL A 147 -12.98 3.10 15.56
N SER A 148 -13.66 1.97 15.35
CA SER A 148 -15.11 1.92 15.56
C SER A 148 -15.46 2.15 17.03
N PRO A 149 -16.44 3.02 17.35
CA PRO A 149 -16.89 3.23 18.72
C PRO A 149 -17.68 2.03 19.27
N LEU A 150 -18.19 1.16 18.39
CA LEU A 150 -18.97 -0.03 18.77
C LEU A 150 -18.07 -1.25 19.02
N ASP A 151 -16.97 -1.35 18.28
CA ASP A 151 -16.06 -2.48 18.32
C ASP A 151 -14.63 -2.01 18.05
N ALA A 152 -13.82 -1.94 19.11
CA ALA A 152 -12.44 -1.49 19.01
C ALA A 152 -11.53 -2.43 18.20
N SER A 153 -12.03 -3.57 17.72
CA SER A 153 -11.38 -4.45 16.74
C SER A 153 -11.69 -4.13 15.29
N LYS A 154 -12.60 -3.20 15.04
CA LYS A 154 -13.03 -2.83 13.68
C LYS A 154 -12.61 -1.41 13.31
N PRO A 155 -12.35 -1.17 12.01
CA PRO A 155 -12.20 0.18 11.47
C PRO A 155 -13.40 1.08 11.77
N GLY A 156 -13.12 2.32 12.12
CA GLY A 156 -14.11 3.41 12.17
C GLY A 156 -14.35 4.04 10.81
N THR A 157 -15.31 4.96 10.73
CA THR A 157 -15.69 5.63 9.47
C THR A 157 -14.59 6.49 8.87
N GLY A 158 -13.67 6.99 9.69
CA GLY A 158 -12.52 7.78 9.25
C GLY A 158 -11.27 6.95 8.97
N TYR A 159 -11.30 5.62 9.10
CA TYR A 159 -10.12 4.76 8.94
C TYR A 159 -9.36 5.07 7.65
N ASN A 160 -9.98 4.83 6.49
CA ASN A 160 -9.33 5.09 5.21
C ASN A 160 -9.03 6.57 4.97
N VAL A 161 -9.82 7.49 5.53
CA VAL A 161 -9.60 8.93 5.39
C VAL A 161 -8.26 9.32 6.02
N HIS A 162 -8.04 8.96 7.28
CA HIS A 162 -6.81 9.29 8.01
C HIS A 162 -5.59 8.55 7.48
N LEU A 163 -5.74 7.27 7.09
CA LEU A 163 -4.60 6.53 6.53
C LEU A 163 -4.21 7.07 5.15
N CYS A 164 -5.17 7.41 4.29
CA CYS A 164 -4.86 8.03 3.00
C CYS A 164 -4.27 9.44 3.16
N GLU A 165 -4.75 10.23 4.12
CA GLU A 165 -4.15 11.52 4.47
C GLU A 165 -2.68 11.36 4.86
N PHE A 166 -2.38 10.41 5.75
CA PHE A 166 -1.01 10.07 6.14
C PHE A 166 -0.13 9.71 4.94
N ILE A 167 -0.60 8.81 4.08
CA ILE A 167 0.17 8.41 2.89
C ILE A 167 0.44 9.59 1.94
N ASN A 168 -0.56 10.45 1.73
CA ASN A 168 -0.44 11.55 0.79
C ASN A 168 0.45 12.68 1.29
N LEU A 169 0.45 12.94 2.60
CA LEU A 169 1.08 14.14 3.17
C LEU A 169 2.37 13.87 3.93
N HIS A 170 2.52 12.67 4.52
CA HIS A 170 3.55 12.42 5.52
C HIS A 170 4.42 11.18 5.26
N TRP A 171 3.94 10.20 4.49
CA TRP A 171 4.66 8.95 4.27
C TRP A 171 5.78 9.10 3.23
N HIS A 172 6.96 8.57 3.57
CA HIS A 172 8.17 8.57 2.74
C HIS A 172 8.51 7.14 2.30
N PRO A 173 8.32 6.79 1.01
CA PRO A 173 8.53 5.43 0.53
C PRO A 173 9.92 4.87 0.82
N GLN A 174 10.96 5.69 0.66
CA GLN A 174 12.36 5.28 0.84
C GLN A 174 12.70 5.00 2.32
N GLN A 175 12.11 5.76 3.25
CA GLN A 175 12.27 5.51 4.68
C GLN A 175 11.51 4.24 5.07
N ALA A 176 10.28 4.10 4.58
CA ALA A 176 9.45 2.92 4.81
C ALA A 176 10.11 1.62 4.36
N ALA A 177 10.77 1.63 3.20
CA ALA A 177 11.42 0.45 2.65
C ALA A 177 12.58 -0.08 3.52
N GLN A 178 13.13 0.70 4.44
CA GLN A 178 14.17 0.24 5.37
C GLN A 178 13.62 -0.75 6.41
N CYS A 179 12.33 -0.68 6.71
CA CYS A 179 11.67 -1.55 7.69
C CYS A 179 10.74 -2.60 7.06
N SER A 180 10.53 -2.57 5.74
CA SER A 180 9.64 -3.50 5.03
C SER A 180 10.35 -4.16 3.83
N PRO A 181 10.78 -5.44 3.97
CA PRO A 181 11.39 -6.17 2.87
C PRO A 181 10.48 -6.32 1.63
N SER A 182 9.16 -6.47 1.81
CA SER A 182 8.21 -6.58 0.70
C SER A 182 8.06 -5.26 -0.07
N LEU A 183 8.05 -4.13 0.63
CA LEU A 183 8.08 -2.78 0.04
C LEU A 183 9.42 -2.50 -0.64
N ALA A 184 10.55 -2.84 -0.01
CA ALA A 184 11.88 -2.66 -0.60
C ALA A 184 11.99 -3.34 -1.98
N ARG A 185 11.51 -4.59 -2.09
CA ARG A 185 11.44 -5.31 -3.38
C ARG A 185 10.50 -4.62 -4.38
N ALA A 186 9.46 -3.91 -3.91
CA ALA A 186 8.50 -3.23 -4.77
C ALA A 186 9.11 -1.95 -5.35
N ILE A 187 9.74 -1.15 -4.49
CA ILE A 187 10.52 0.02 -4.88
C ILE A 187 11.62 -0.37 -5.87
N GLN A 188 12.37 -1.45 -5.60
CA GLN A 188 13.41 -1.92 -6.51
C GLN A 188 12.86 -2.16 -7.93
N ARG A 189 11.73 -2.88 -8.06
CA ARG A 189 11.11 -3.16 -9.36
C ARG A 189 10.56 -1.90 -10.06
N LEU A 190 10.08 -0.92 -9.29
CA LEU A 190 9.65 0.37 -9.85
C LEU A 190 10.84 1.18 -10.35
N THR A 191 11.95 1.20 -9.63
CA THR A 191 13.20 1.86 -10.04
C THR A 191 13.77 1.20 -11.30
N GLU A 192 13.87 -0.13 -11.34
CA GLU A 192 14.34 -0.85 -12.53
C GLU A 192 13.48 -0.54 -13.77
N LEU A 193 12.15 -0.44 -13.60
CA LEU A 193 11.25 -0.04 -14.68
C LEU A 193 11.48 1.42 -15.11
N LYS A 194 11.68 2.34 -14.15
CA LYS A 194 11.97 3.75 -14.43
C LYS A 194 13.24 3.89 -15.24
N ASP A 195 14.31 3.21 -14.83
CA ASP A 195 15.63 3.29 -15.46
C ASP A 195 15.63 2.68 -16.87
N ALA A 196 14.84 1.63 -17.11
CA ALA A 196 14.66 1.05 -18.44
C ALA A 196 13.84 1.92 -19.41
N THR A 197 13.18 2.98 -18.90
CA THR A 197 12.36 3.92 -19.69
C THR A 197 13.06 5.25 -19.95
N LEU A 198 14.24 5.48 -19.34
CA LEU A 198 15.12 6.63 -19.58
C LEU A 198 16.06 6.35 -20.76
#